data_AF-K1R2V2-F1
#
_entry.id   AF-K1R2V2-F1
#
_cell.length_a   1.000
_cell.length_b   1.000
_cell.length_c   1.000
_cell.angle_alpha   90.00
_cell.angle_beta   90.00
_cell.angle_gamma   90.00
#
_symmetry.space_group_name_H-M   'P 1'
#
loop_
_entity.id
_entity.type
_entity.pdbx_description
1 polymer ?
#
loop_
_entity_poly.entity_id
_entity_poly.type
_entity_poly.pdbx_seq_one_letter_code
_entity_poly.pdbx_strand_id
1 'polypeptide(L)'
;MQQPFSNSEAVKMCMVGPDAPLSSHIKYGPKPPYAVGKPRERPYSARRMESVYSRNGDVRSSIPLPPYHAMNDPHLYEYFERRFGQIQTAARRKRPISAPSVASSTTRGKKKRSEDDVLYKIAIITADKKDAGTDAKVFLTVKGLRGKIPKTRLTKKAGSVRKNSKVAFRFSKGSTHLFKIRGPEIGDIKSIIIETDGIQKEQAWFLQEVEITNVKRKKSWSFVCNNWLSLHHGDQQTTRELFPNISSKTDYEIVTVTGDKNGASTSANVYVTIEGRTGVTPKLHLKDFTRTNFRQNSSDTFKIRTNCVGPMKKIKVEHDNTGLGAGWYLERVVITDLNHPKWKYYFPCGMWLARDEGDGAISRYLIGSKDPFAIRKDSKYKVTVYTGDKKGAGTDANVILSIFGENGESGEQKLDNSKNNFERNCKDEFLVKCPCLGRINRIRIGHDNTGFGPGWYLDKVSTSVVCVPSIMCMQ
;
A
#
# COMPACT_ATOMS: atom_id res chain seq x y z
N MET A 1 43.03 20.04 -32.39
CA MET A 1 41.67 20.49 -32.76
C MET A 1 40.99 19.37 -33.53
N GLN A 2 39.98 18.73 -32.96
CA GLN A 2 39.03 17.90 -33.68
C GLN A 2 37.65 18.21 -33.10
N GLN A 3 36.71 18.55 -33.98
CA GLN A 3 35.36 19.03 -33.65
C GLN A 3 34.47 17.88 -33.16
N PRO A 4 33.44 18.14 -32.32
CA PRO A 4 32.46 17.14 -31.96
C PRO A 4 31.43 16.94 -33.09
N PHE A 5 31.14 15.67 -33.39
CA PHE A 5 30.15 15.24 -34.38
C PHE A 5 28.72 15.63 -33.98
N SER A 6 27.87 15.91 -34.98
CA SER A 6 26.46 16.23 -34.80
C SER A 6 25.61 14.99 -34.46
N ASN A 7 24.55 15.18 -33.68
CA ASN A 7 23.61 14.13 -33.23
C ASN A 7 22.85 13.38 -34.35
N SER A 8 23.11 13.66 -35.63
CA SER A 8 22.41 13.02 -36.76
C SER A 8 23.08 11.75 -37.29
N GLU A 9 24.35 11.49 -36.97
CA GLU A 9 25.09 10.31 -37.47
C GLU A 9 25.00 9.10 -36.53
N ALA A 10 24.82 9.31 -35.22
CA ALA A 10 24.65 8.22 -34.25
C ALA A 10 23.32 7.45 -34.43
N VAL A 11 22.31 8.09 -35.01
CA VAL A 11 20.98 7.48 -35.26
C VAL A 11 20.99 6.60 -36.52
N LYS A 12 21.87 6.88 -37.48
CA LYS A 12 21.99 6.08 -38.72
C LYS A 12 22.73 4.74 -38.53
N MET A 13 23.50 4.57 -37.45
CA MET A 13 24.19 3.30 -37.17
C MET A 13 23.37 2.27 -36.38
N CYS A 14 22.17 2.61 -35.90
CA CYS A 14 21.31 1.68 -35.13
C CYS A 14 20.16 1.06 -35.94
N MET A 15 20.07 1.30 -37.25
CA MET A 15 18.91 0.93 -38.09
C MET A 15 19.23 -0.04 -39.24
N VAL A 16 20.28 -0.87 -39.12
CA VAL A 16 20.56 -1.94 -40.09
C VAL A 16 20.68 -3.27 -39.34
N GLY A 17 19.55 -3.97 -39.22
CA GLY A 17 19.53 -5.41 -38.90
C GLY A 17 19.41 -6.21 -40.20
N PRO A 18 20.02 -7.40 -40.30
CA PRO A 18 19.97 -8.20 -41.52
C PRO A 18 18.62 -8.91 -41.67
N ASP A 19 18.07 -8.85 -42.88
CA ASP A 19 16.98 -9.68 -43.37
C ASP A 19 17.40 -11.17 -43.43
N ALA A 20 16.70 -12.04 -42.70
CA ALA A 20 16.53 -13.46 -43.03
C ALA A 20 15.37 -14.09 -42.20
N PRO A 21 14.55 -14.99 -42.78
CA PRO A 21 13.35 -15.51 -42.14
C PRO A 21 13.65 -16.71 -41.23
N LEU A 22 13.16 -16.70 -39.99
CA LEU A 22 13.24 -17.86 -39.10
C LEU A 22 12.00 -18.74 -39.23
N SER A 23 12.28 -19.91 -39.81
CA SER A 23 11.44 -21.08 -40.07
C SER A 23 10.69 -21.63 -38.85
N SER A 24 9.46 -22.07 -39.13
CA SER A 24 8.58 -22.84 -38.27
C SER A 24 9.04 -24.30 -38.16
N HIS A 25 9.79 -24.68 -37.11
CA HIS A 25 9.86 -26.09 -36.65
C HIS A 25 10.46 -26.19 -35.24
N ILE A 26 9.62 -26.38 -34.22
CA ILE A 26 10.05 -26.97 -32.94
C ILE A 26 9.64 -28.45 -32.98
N LYS A 27 10.63 -29.33 -33.18
CA LYS A 27 10.50 -30.78 -33.00
C LYS A 27 10.60 -31.11 -31.51
N TYR A 28 9.63 -31.83 -30.97
CA TYR A 28 9.72 -32.43 -29.64
C TYR A 28 10.72 -33.60 -29.66
N GLY A 29 11.79 -33.51 -28.87
CA GLY A 29 12.68 -34.64 -28.57
C GLY A 29 12.09 -35.57 -27.49
N PRO A 30 12.47 -36.86 -27.46
CA PRO A 30 11.91 -37.83 -26.51
C PRO A 30 12.43 -37.60 -25.09
N LYS A 31 11.54 -37.77 -24.10
CA LYS A 31 11.85 -37.69 -22.66
C LYS A 31 12.73 -38.87 -22.21
N PRO A 32 13.62 -38.68 -21.22
CA PRO A 32 14.41 -39.78 -20.64
C PRO A 32 13.53 -40.72 -19.79
N PRO A 33 13.89 -42.01 -19.67
CA PRO A 33 13.09 -43.00 -18.95
C PRO A 33 13.39 -42.95 -17.45
N TYR A 34 12.39 -42.64 -16.63
CA TYR A 34 12.51 -42.83 -15.18
C TYR A 34 12.07 -44.24 -14.82
N ALA A 35 12.96 -44.89 -14.06
CA ALA A 35 12.86 -46.26 -13.57
C ALA A 35 11.62 -46.52 -12.69
N VAL A 36 11.13 -47.76 -12.81
CA VAL A 36 10.04 -48.38 -12.07
C VAL A 36 10.46 -48.64 -10.61
N GLY A 37 9.62 -48.30 -9.63
CA GLY A 37 9.85 -48.66 -8.22
C GLY A 37 8.77 -48.24 -7.21
N LYS A 38 7.80 -49.15 -6.97
CA LYS A 38 6.86 -49.37 -5.84
C LYS A 38 5.85 -48.27 -5.42
N PRO A 39 4.59 -48.66 -5.10
CA PRO A 39 3.49 -47.73 -4.85
C PRO A 39 3.45 -47.24 -3.39
N ARG A 40 3.24 -45.94 -3.18
CA ARG A 40 2.80 -45.38 -1.90
C ARG A 40 1.38 -44.83 -2.03
N GLU A 41 0.57 -45.22 -1.05
CA GLU A 41 -0.87 -45.05 -0.95
C GLU A 41 -1.32 -43.58 -1.04
N ARG A 42 -2.44 -43.37 -1.75
CA ARG A 42 -3.18 -42.10 -1.73
C ARG A 42 -4.23 -42.19 -0.62
N PRO A 43 -4.30 -41.27 0.36
CA PRO A 43 -5.46 -41.20 1.22
C PRO A 43 -6.54 -40.29 0.62
N TYR A 44 -7.76 -40.83 0.59
CA TYR A 44 -9.06 -40.17 0.42
C TYR A 44 -9.51 -39.70 -0.98
N SER A 45 -9.97 -40.67 -1.77
CA SER A 45 -11.11 -40.46 -2.68
C SER A 45 -12.42 -40.70 -1.92
N ALA A 46 -13.42 -39.87 -2.20
CA ALA A 46 -14.74 -39.85 -1.59
C ALA A 46 -15.45 -41.21 -1.66
N ARG A 47 -15.95 -41.72 -0.53
CA ARG A 47 -16.98 -42.74 -0.50
C ARG A 47 -18.34 -42.11 -0.19
N ARG A 48 -19.23 -42.30 -1.17
CA ARG A 48 -20.69 -42.24 -1.15
C ARG A 48 -21.22 -42.96 0.10
N MET A 49 -21.99 -42.28 0.95
CA MET A 49 -22.78 -42.94 2.00
C MET A 49 -24.14 -43.32 1.42
N GLU A 50 -24.39 -44.62 1.29
CA GLU A 50 -25.73 -45.19 1.25
C GLU A 50 -26.22 -45.39 2.69
N SER A 51 -27.51 -45.14 2.86
CA SER A 51 -28.28 -45.24 4.09
C SER A 51 -28.47 -46.68 4.56
N VAL A 52 -28.22 -46.94 5.85
CA VAL A 52 -28.76 -48.10 6.57
C VAL A 52 -29.26 -47.65 7.95
N TYR A 53 -30.54 -47.89 8.20
CA TYR A 53 -31.22 -47.69 9.49
C TYR A 53 -31.01 -48.89 10.44
N SER A 54 -31.24 -48.64 11.75
CA SER A 54 -31.28 -49.53 12.93
C SER A 54 -29.95 -49.74 13.66
N ARG A 55 -29.86 -49.73 15.00
CA ARG A 55 -30.82 -49.64 16.12
C ARG A 55 -29.99 -49.26 17.37
N ASN A 56 -30.59 -48.47 18.27
CA ASN A 56 -30.32 -48.34 19.70
C ASN A 56 -28.89 -48.07 20.22
N GLY A 57 -28.75 -46.89 20.86
CA GLY A 57 -28.04 -46.69 22.13
C GLY A 57 -26.52 -46.81 22.11
N ASP A 58 -25.82 -45.68 21.95
CA ASP A 58 -24.77 -45.22 22.89
C ASP A 58 -24.03 -43.97 22.39
N VAL A 59 -23.74 -43.08 23.32
CA VAL A 59 -23.10 -41.76 23.13
C VAL A 59 -21.67 -41.93 22.59
N ARG A 60 -21.38 -41.46 21.37
CA ARG A 60 -20.00 -41.34 20.85
C ARG A 60 -19.53 -39.89 20.87
N SER A 61 -18.49 -39.66 21.67
CA SER A 61 -17.68 -38.44 21.72
C SER A 61 -17.14 -38.04 20.34
N SER A 62 -17.43 -36.81 19.91
CA SER A 62 -16.80 -36.20 18.75
C SER A 62 -15.31 -35.93 19.05
N ILE A 63 -14.40 -36.60 18.34
CA ILE A 63 -12.96 -36.31 18.42
C ILE A 63 -12.73 -34.95 17.73
N PRO A 64 -12.25 -33.91 18.44
CA PRO A 64 -11.93 -32.63 17.81
C PRO A 64 -10.73 -32.81 16.89
N LEU A 65 -10.82 -32.34 15.64
CA LEU A 65 -9.65 -32.25 14.78
C LEU A 65 -8.61 -31.32 15.43
N PRO A 66 -7.31 -31.66 15.39
CA PRO A 66 -6.28 -30.80 15.93
C PRO A 66 -6.27 -29.44 15.22
N PRO A 67 -5.98 -28.34 15.95
CA PRO A 67 -5.97 -27.01 15.36
C PRO A 67 -4.92 -26.93 14.25
N TYR A 68 -5.37 -26.68 13.02
CA TYR A 68 -4.51 -26.49 11.87
C TYR A 68 -3.71 -25.19 12.02
N HIS A 69 -2.39 -25.28 11.84
CA HIS A 69 -1.48 -24.15 11.99
C HIS A 69 -0.64 -24.01 10.71
N ALA A 70 -0.98 -23.04 9.86
CA ALA A 70 -0.39 -22.84 8.53
C ALA A 70 1.15 -22.68 8.54
N MET A 71 1.74 -22.19 9.65
CA MET A 71 3.20 -22.04 9.80
C MET A 71 3.95 -23.36 9.92
N ASN A 72 3.24 -24.44 10.26
CA ASN A 72 3.80 -25.78 10.36
C ASN A 72 3.42 -26.64 9.14
N ASP A 73 2.70 -26.06 8.17
CA ASP A 73 2.33 -26.75 6.93
C ASP A 73 3.55 -26.78 5.99
N PRO A 74 4.11 -27.97 5.71
CA PRO A 74 5.28 -28.11 4.84
C PRO A 74 5.03 -27.57 3.42
N HIS A 75 3.78 -27.51 2.97
CA HIS A 75 3.40 -27.01 1.65
C HIS A 75 3.28 -25.49 1.58
N LEU A 76 3.23 -24.80 2.73
CA LEU A 76 3.18 -23.34 2.81
C LEU A 76 4.53 -22.71 3.19
N TYR A 77 5.52 -23.52 3.56
CA TYR A 77 6.86 -23.06 3.95
C TYR A 77 7.51 -22.16 2.88
N GLU A 78 7.50 -22.60 1.62
CA GLU A 78 8.12 -21.87 0.51
C GLU A 78 7.39 -20.54 0.20
N TYR A 79 6.07 -20.51 0.42
CA TYR A 79 5.26 -19.30 0.32
C TYR A 79 5.62 -18.29 1.43
N PHE A 80 5.75 -18.74 2.67
CA PHE A 80 6.10 -17.88 3.80
C PHE A 80 7.55 -17.38 3.72
N GLU A 81 8.49 -18.22 3.29
CA GLU A 81 9.90 -17.83 3.12
C GLU A 81 10.07 -16.75 2.04
N ARG A 82 9.39 -16.88 0.90
CA ARG A 82 9.41 -15.86 -0.18
C ARG A 82 8.76 -14.55 0.24
N ARG A 83 7.74 -14.59 1.09
CA ARG A 83 6.94 -13.41 1.47
C ARG A 83 7.47 -12.68 2.72
N PHE A 84 8.13 -13.39 3.64
CA PHE A 84 8.53 -12.86 4.94
C PHE A 84 10.02 -13.08 5.30
N GLY A 85 10.79 -13.77 4.44
CA GLY A 85 12.18 -14.16 4.71
C GLY A 85 12.30 -15.38 5.63
N GLN A 86 13.53 -15.73 6.04
CA GLN A 86 13.78 -16.89 6.90
C GLN A 86 13.11 -16.72 8.28
N ILE A 87 12.01 -17.45 8.48
CA ILE A 87 11.38 -17.61 9.79
C ILE A 87 12.21 -18.65 10.54
N GLN A 88 12.96 -18.23 11.57
CA GLN A 88 13.60 -19.20 12.47
C GLN A 88 12.52 -19.97 13.23
N THR A 89 12.14 -21.14 12.72
CA THR A 89 11.44 -22.15 13.50
C THR A 89 12.31 -22.52 14.69
N ALA A 90 11.81 -22.25 15.90
CA ALA A 90 12.40 -22.71 17.15
C ALA A 90 12.23 -24.24 17.29
N ALA A 91 12.86 -24.99 16.39
CA ALA A 91 13.08 -26.41 16.58
C ALA A 91 14.24 -26.57 17.58
N ARG A 92 13.89 -27.13 18.73
CA ARG A 92 14.75 -27.39 19.89
C ARG A 92 15.94 -28.27 19.49
N ARG A 93 17.02 -27.68 18.98
CA ARG A 93 18.30 -28.37 18.79
C ARG A 93 18.91 -28.68 20.15
N LYS A 94 18.78 -29.93 20.60
CA LYS A 94 19.64 -30.49 21.65
C LYS A 94 21.10 -30.34 21.18
N ARG A 95 21.89 -29.58 21.92
CA ARG A 95 23.35 -29.51 21.73
C ARG A 95 23.97 -30.84 22.18
N PRO A 96 24.97 -31.39 21.47
CA PRO A 96 25.79 -32.44 22.02
C PRO A 96 26.59 -31.90 23.20
N ILE A 97 26.74 -32.72 24.23
CA ILE A 97 27.62 -32.48 25.36
C ILE A 97 29.05 -32.68 24.85
N SER A 98 29.86 -31.62 24.85
CA SER A 98 31.32 -31.73 24.77
C SER A 98 31.96 -31.07 26.00
N ALA A 99 33.04 -31.70 26.43
CA ALA A 99 33.75 -31.58 27.71
C ALA A 99 34.26 -30.15 28.07
N PRO A 100 34.62 -29.88 29.34
CA PRO A 100 34.81 -28.53 29.84
C PRO A 100 36.17 -27.96 29.43
N SER A 101 36.17 -26.78 28.81
CA SER A 101 37.38 -25.97 28.63
C SER A 101 37.42 -24.85 29.67
N VAL A 102 38.56 -24.77 30.35
CA VAL A 102 38.97 -23.90 31.45
C VAL A 102 38.52 -22.44 31.29
N ALA A 103 37.98 -21.89 32.38
CA ALA A 103 37.55 -20.51 32.50
C ALA A 103 38.74 -19.53 32.46
N SER A 104 38.70 -18.56 31.55
CA SER A 104 39.39 -17.28 31.74
C SER A 104 38.37 -16.24 32.20
N SER A 105 38.59 -15.73 33.41
CA SER A 105 37.77 -14.71 34.04
C SER A 105 38.02 -13.35 33.40
N THR A 106 37.33 -13.05 32.30
CA THR A 106 37.25 -11.68 31.81
C THR A 106 36.02 -11.01 32.42
N THR A 107 36.27 -10.22 33.45
CA THR A 107 35.32 -9.29 34.07
C THR A 107 34.47 -8.59 33.00
N ARG A 108 33.15 -8.82 33.02
CA ARG A 108 32.17 -8.04 32.27
C ARG A 108 32.25 -6.59 32.74
N GLY A 109 33.03 -5.78 32.03
CA GLY A 109 33.05 -4.34 32.21
C GLY A 109 31.64 -3.77 32.06
N LYS A 110 31.13 -3.15 33.13
CA LYS A 110 29.97 -2.25 33.04
C LYS A 110 30.32 -1.19 31.99
N LYS A 111 29.58 -1.13 30.88
CA LYS A 111 29.69 -0.06 29.88
C LYS A 111 29.63 1.28 30.62
N LYS A 112 30.75 2.01 30.62
CA LYS A 112 30.90 3.34 31.23
C LYS A 112 29.80 4.24 30.64
N ARG A 113 28.95 4.81 31.50
CA ARG A 113 27.87 5.72 31.11
C ARG A 113 28.50 6.95 30.44
N SER A 114 28.13 7.27 29.20
CA SER A 114 28.55 8.53 28.58
C SER A 114 27.89 9.69 29.32
N GLU A 115 28.71 10.67 29.69
CA GLU A 115 28.30 11.89 30.41
C GLU A 115 27.35 12.77 29.57
N ASP A 116 27.26 12.51 28.26
CA ASP A 116 26.42 13.21 27.27
C ASP A 116 25.07 12.54 26.94
N ASP A 117 24.65 11.49 27.65
CA ASP A 117 23.38 10.83 27.38
C ASP A 117 22.17 11.74 27.71
N VAL A 118 21.41 12.09 26.68
CA VAL A 118 20.18 12.89 26.77
C VAL A 118 19.00 11.98 27.12
N LEU A 119 18.10 12.48 27.98
CA LEU A 119 16.85 11.82 28.32
C LEU A 119 15.75 12.19 27.32
N TYR A 120 15.15 11.17 26.70
CA TYR A 120 13.96 11.27 25.87
C TYR A 120 12.76 10.68 26.63
N LYS A 121 11.69 11.45 26.74
CA LYS A 121 10.38 10.96 27.21
C LYS A 121 9.58 10.55 25.98
N ILE A 122 8.99 9.35 26.00
CA ILE A 122 8.17 8.82 24.91
C ILE A 122 6.76 8.57 25.44
N ALA A 123 5.75 9.16 24.83
CA ALA A 123 4.36 8.83 25.05
C ALA A 123 3.85 7.98 23.89
N ILE A 124 3.28 6.82 24.20
CA ILE A 124 2.63 5.93 23.24
C ILE A 124 1.12 5.99 23.49
N ILE A 125 0.37 6.51 22.52
CA ILE A 125 -1.08 6.70 22.60
C ILE A 125 -1.74 5.59 21.79
N THR A 126 -2.48 4.71 22.46
CA THR A 126 -3.27 3.65 21.83
C THR A 126 -4.72 4.13 21.68
N ALA A 127 -5.30 3.98 20.48
CA ALA A 127 -6.62 4.52 20.20
C ALA A 127 -7.71 3.92 21.11
N ASP A 128 -8.76 4.69 21.35
CA ASP A 128 -9.97 4.21 22.03
C ASP A 128 -10.92 3.46 21.06
N LYS A 129 -10.38 2.47 20.35
CA LYS A 129 -11.12 1.63 19.39
C LYS A 129 -11.23 0.18 19.87
N LYS A 130 -12.32 -0.52 19.53
CA LYS A 130 -12.51 -1.94 19.88
C LYS A 130 -11.27 -2.75 19.46
N ASP A 131 -10.78 -3.59 20.37
CA ASP A 131 -9.61 -4.45 20.18
C ASP A 131 -8.31 -3.72 19.83
N ALA A 132 -8.18 -2.43 20.15
CA ALA A 132 -7.00 -1.62 19.80
C ALA A 132 -5.74 -1.91 20.64
N GLY A 133 -5.87 -2.60 21.78
CA GLY A 133 -4.75 -2.84 22.70
C GLY A 133 -3.95 -4.09 22.37
N THR A 134 -2.69 -4.15 22.79
CA THR A 134 -1.80 -5.30 22.55
C THR A 134 -0.99 -5.68 23.80
N ASP A 135 -0.73 -6.97 23.97
CA ASP A 135 0.23 -7.51 24.95
C ASP A 135 1.55 -7.96 24.29
N ALA A 136 1.67 -7.79 22.97
CA ALA A 136 2.89 -8.05 22.24
C ALA A 136 4.00 -7.07 22.64
N LYS A 137 5.25 -7.46 22.37
CA LYS A 137 6.40 -6.59 22.57
C LYS A 137 6.38 -5.50 21.50
N VAL A 138 6.61 -4.29 21.93
CA VAL A 138 6.73 -3.12 21.05
C VAL A 138 8.16 -2.61 21.11
N PHE A 139 8.73 -2.26 19.96
CA PHE A 139 10.05 -1.68 19.85
C PHE A 139 10.00 -0.35 19.09
N LEU A 140 10.89 0.56 19.46
CA LEU A 140 11.03 1.88 18.88
C LEU A 140 12.48 2.11 18.45
N THR A 141 12.66 2.59 17.22
CA THR A 141 13.93 3.15 16.73
C THR A 141 13.69 4.62 16.40
N VAL A 142 14.60 5.52 16.79
CA VAL A 142 14.45 6.96 16.52
C VAL A 142 15.62 7.41 15.66
N LYS A 143 15.35 8.04 14.51
CA LYS A 143 16.38 8.55 13.59
C LYS A 143 16.35 10.08 13.61
N GLY A 144 17.47 10.73 13.91
CA GLY A 144 17.61 12.18 13.92
C GLY A 144 18.58 12.71 12.86
N LEU A 145 18.77 14.03 12.83
CA LEU A 145 19.75 14.69 11.95
C LEU A 145 21.20 14.32 12.27
N ARG A 146 21.54 14.07 13.54
CA ARG A 146 22.91 13.88 14.04
C ARG A 146 23.18 12.47 14.58
N GLY A 147 22.25 11.54 14.39
CA GLY A 147 22.40 10.16 14.88
C GLY A 147 21.10 9.39 14.96
N LYS A 148 21.11 8.29 15.72
CA LYS A 148 19.92 7.46 15.97
C LYS A 148 19.93 6.89 17.39
N ILE A 149 18.74 6.68 17.94
CA ILE A 149 18.51 5.79 19.08
C ILE A 149 18.19 4.41 18.48
N PRO A 150 18.99 3.36 18.77
CA PRO A 150 18.78 2.04 18.20
C PRO A 150 17.46 1.43 18.69
N LYS A 151 17.03 0.35 18.01
CA LYS A 151 15.84 -0.43 18.34
C LYS A 151 15.80 -0.76 19.83
N THR A 152 14.85 -0.15 20.52
CA THR A 152 14.69 -0.24 21.98
C THR A 152 13.32 -0.82 22.28
N ARG A 153 13.27 -1.91 23.06
CA ARG A 153 12.01 -2.49 23.51
C ARG A 153 11.36 -1.60 24.55
N LEU A 154 10.11 -1.20 24.30
CA LEU A 154 9.32 -0.42 25.24
C LEU A 154 8.73 -1.35 26.31
N THR A 155 9.21 -1.21 27.55
CA THR A 155 8.75 -2.01 28.69
C THR A 155 8.63 -1.15 29.94
N LYS A 156 7.65 -1.45 30.79
CA LYS A 156 7.60 -0.93 32.16
C LYS A 156 8.16 -2.00 33.12
N LYS A 157 8.94 -1.59 34.13
CA LYS A 157 9.42 -2.50 35.17
C LYS A 157 8.25 -2.98 36.02
N ALA A 158 8.30 -4.25 36.45
CA ALA A 158 7.27 -4.91 37.27
C ALA A 158 6.95 -4.16 38.59
N GLY A 159 7.86 -3.34 39.12
CA GLY A 159 7.63 -2.54 40.34
C GLY A 159 6.63 -1.40 40.21
N SER A 160 6.15 -1.09 39.01
CA SER A 160 5.05 -0.14 38.77
C SER A 160 3.68 -0.83 38.62
N VAL A 161 3.64 -2.16 38.72
CA VAL A 161 2.44 -2.98 38.74
C VAL A 161 2.27 -3.43 40.19
N ARG A 162 1.07 -3.28 40.76
CA ARG A 162 0.77 -3.72 42.15
C ARG A 162 1.30 -5.14 42.34
N LYS A 163 1.91 -5.41 43.50
CA LYS A 163 2.71 -6.62 43.86
C LYS A 163 2.07 -8.01 43.64
N ASN A 164 0.88 -8.10 43.05
CA ASN A 164 0.10 -9.34 42.98
C ASN A 164 -0.48 -9.72 41.61
N SER A 165 0.07 -9.25 40.48
CA SER A 165 -0.39 -9.74 39.17
C SER A 165 0.74 -10.35 38.34
N LYS A 166 0.60 -11.63 37.97
CA LYS A 166 1.33 -12.34 36.91
C LYS A 166 1.12 -11.72 35.50
N VAL A 167 0.81 -10.43 35.41
CA VAL A 167 0.39 -9.78 34.17
C VAL A 167 1.61 -9.10 33.55
N ALA A 168 2.04 -9.64 32.40
CA ALA A 168 3.00 -8.96 31.54
C ALA A 168 2.45 -7.59 31.13
N PHE A 169 3.31 -6.58 31.08
CA PHE A 169 2.94 -5.23 30.66
C PHE A 169 2.25 -5.27 29.28
N ARG A 170 1.11 -4.57 29.16
CA ARG A 170 0.35 -4.46 27.92
C ARG A 170 -0.03 -3.01 27.62
N PHE A 171 -0.20 -2.68 26.34
CA PHE A 171 -0.76 -1.42 25.86
C PHE A 171 -2.27 -1.55 25.77
N SER A 172 -3.00 -0.89 26.67
CA SER A 172 -4.46 -0.94 26.72
C SER A 172 -5.12 -0.01 25.69
N LYS A 173 -6.32 -0.35 25.22
CA LYS A 173 -7.20 0.55 24.45
C LYS A 173 -7.37 1.89 25.18
N GLY A 174 -7.38 3.00 24.43
CA GLY A 174 -7.67 4.34 24.97
C GLY A 174 -6.66 4.83 26.01
N SER A 175 -5.43 4.32 25.99
CA SER A 175 -4.42 4.61 27.03
C SER A 175 -3.18 5.29 26.48
N THR A 176 -2.56 6.10 27.33
CA THR A 176 -1.27 6.73 27.07
C THR A 176 -0.19 6.15 27.98
N HIS A 177 0.81 5.51 27.38
CA HIS A 177 1.91 4.87 28.08
C HIS A 177 3.20 5.67 27.94
N LEU A 178 3.76 6.11 29.08
CA LEU A 178 5.01 6.88 29.14
C LEU A 178 6.24 5.97 29.35
N PHE A 179 7.28 6.22 28.56
CA PHE A 179 8.59 5.57 28.64
C PHE A 179 9.72 6.61 28.69
N LYS A 180 10.88 6.18 29.19
CA LYS A 180 12.09 6.99 29.28
C LYS A 180 13.23 6.23 28.63
N ILE A 181 13.80 6.79 27.57
CA ILE A 181 14.99 6.25 26.91
C ILE A 181 16.13 7.26 27.05
N ARG A 182 17.32 6.77 27.40
CA ARG A 182 18.55 7.56 27.36
C ARG A 182 19.36 7.17 26.13
N GLY A 183 19.96 8.17 25.49
CA GLY A 183 20.81 7.98 24.32
C GLY A 183 21.49 9.29 23.91
N PRO A 184 22.26 9.28 22.81
CA PRO A 184 22.98 10.47 22.36
C PRO A 184 22.05 11.61 21.95
N GLU A 185 22.57 12.83 21.88
CA GLU A 185 21.87 13.96 21.25
C GLU A 185 21.79 13.75 19.73
N ILE A 186 20.60 13.39 19.23
CA ILE A 186 20.40 13.04 17.81
C ILE A 186 19.96 14.23 16.95
N GLY A 187 19.88 15.44 17.50
CA GLY A 187 19.37 16.62 16.81
C GLY A 187 17.86 16.53 16.58
N ASP A 188 17.35 17.20 15.54
CA ASP A 188 15.92 17.10 15.22
C ASP A 188 15.58 15.71 14.67
N ILE A 189 14.49 15.12 15.18
CA ILE A 189 14.04 13.79 14.79
C ILE A 189 13.49 13.86 13.36
N LYS A 190 13.98 12.97 12.49
CA LYS A 190 13.57 12.84 11.09
C LYS A 190 12.46 11.82 10.90
N SER A 191 12.58 10.68 11.57
CA SER A 191 11.61 9.60 11.53
C SER A 191 11.77 8.68 12.73
N ILE A 192 10.73 7.91 13.01
CA ILE A 192 10.76 6.81 13.97
C ILE A 192 10.29 5.53 13.29
N ILE A 193 10.83 4.40 13.72
CA ILE A 193 10.30 3.08 13.35
C ILE A 193 9.67 2.49 14.60
N ILE A 194 8.37 2.24 14.53
CA ILE A 194 7.60 1.55 15.57
C ILE A 194 7.19 0.19 15.04
N GLU A 195 7.41 -0.84 15.85
CA GLU A 195 7.21 -2.24 15.44
C GLU A 195 6.69 -3.08 16.60
N THR A 196 5.92 -4.11 16.26
CA THR A 196 5.41 -5.11 17.21
C THR A 196 5.77 -6.53 16.76
N ASP A 197 6.02 -7.42 17.74
CA ASP A 197 6.16 -8.86 17.49
C ASP A 197 4.82 -9.62 17.55
N GLY A 198 3.69 -8.91 17.55
CA GLY A 198 2.35 -9.49 17.58
C GLY A 198 2.04 -10.27 16.30
N ILE A 199 1.86 -11.58 16.43
CA ILE A 199 1.55 -12.49 15.32
C ILE A 199 0.05 -12.81 15.32
N GLN A 200 -0.52 -13.01 16.50
CA GLN A 200 -1.92 -13.44 16.64
C GLN A 200 -2.90 -12.28 16.40
N LYS A 201 -4.14 -12.61 16.04
CA LYS A 201 -5.19 -11.62 15.78
C LYS A 201 -5.50 -10.77 17.01
N GLU A 202 -5.45 -11.38 18.19
CA GLU A 202 -5.72 -10.76 19.50
C GLU A 202 -4.60 -9.80 19.94
N GLN A 203 -3.44 -9.88 19.28
CA GLN A 203 -2.30 -9.00 19.52
C GLN A 203 -2.26 -7.81 18.55
N ALA A 204 -3.29 -7.68 17.70
CA ALA A 204 -3.44 -6.53 16.84
C ALA A 204 -3.40 -5.24 17.66
N TRP A 205 -2.62 -4.26 17.20
CA TRP A 205 -2.45 -3.02 17.94
C TRP A 205 -2.85 -1.84 17.07
N PHE A 206 -3.78 -1.00 17.53
CA PHE A 206 -4.08 0.25 16.83
C PHE A 206 -3.32 1.40 17.51
N LEU A 207 -2.20 1.77 16.89
CA LEU A 207 -1.41 2.92 17.33
C LEU A 207 -2.04 4.20 16.80
N GLN A 208 -2.42 5.10 17.71
CA GLN A 208 -2.93 6.42 17.37
C GLN A 208 -1.77 7.36 17.08
N GLU A 209 -0.90 7.58 18.07
CA GLU A 209 0.13 8.60 18.02
C GLU A 209 1.30 8.25 18.96
N VAL A 210 2.49 8.72 18.60
CA VAL A 210 3.68 8.68 19.45
C VAL A 210 4.15 10.12 19.65
N GLU A 211 4.44 10.50 20.89
CA GLU A 211 5.12 11.77 21.19
C GLU A 211 6.50 11.48 21.76
N ILE A 212 7.51 12.23 21.32
CA ILE A 212 8.86 12.16 21.85
C ILE A 212 9.29 13.56 22.28
N THR A 213 9.73 13.69 23.52
CA THR A 213 10.28 14.94 24.08
C THR A 213 11.74 14.76 24.43
N ASN A 214 12.61 15.56 23.82
CA ASN A 214 13.98 15.75 24.28
C ASN A 214 13.95 16.69 25.50
N VAL A 215 14.27 16.16 26.68
CA VAL A 215 14.15 16.90 27.94
C VAL A 215 15.20 18.01 28.04
N LYS A 216 16.39 17.82 27.46
CA LYS A 216 17.48 18.82 27.49
C LYS A 216 17.13 20.04 26.64
N ARG A 217 16.61 19.83 25.42
CA ARG A 217 16.22 20.90 24.48
C ARG A 217 14.78 21.42 24.69
N LYS A 218 14.00 20.80 25.57
CA LYS A 218 12.55 21.06 25.76
C LYS A 218 11.75 21.03 24.44
N LYS A 219 12.21 20.23 23.46
CA LYS A 219 11.57 20.11 22.15
C LYS A 219 10.82 18.78 22.08
N SER A 220 9.59 18.85 21.58
CA SER A 220 8.71 17.70 21.39
C SER A 220 8.41 17.50 19.90
N TRP A 221 8.24 16.24 19.52
CA TRP A 221 7.80 15.82 18.19
C TRP A 221 6.63 14.85 18.38
N SER A 222 5.53 15.10 17.68
CA SER A 222 4.42 14.17 17.54
C SER A 222 4.57 13.33 16.28
N PHE A 223 4.05 12.12 16.26
CA PHE A 223 4.09 11.18 15.15
C PHE A 223 2.74 10.48 15.05
N VAL A 224 1.90 10.95 14.14
CA VAL A 224 0.56 10.39 13.94
C VAL A 224 0.67 9.08 13.15
N CYS A 225 -0.02 8.04 13.61
CA CYS A 225 -0.07 6.74 12.97
C CYS A 225 -1.50 6.39 12.52
N ASN A 226 -2.47 6.46 13.43
CA ASN A 226 -3.89 6.15 13.20
C ASN A 226 -4.13 4.87 12.38
N ASN A 227 -3.40 3.80 12.68
CA ASN A 227 -3.51 2.57 11.91
C ASN A 227 -3.14 1.31 12.73
N TRP A 228 -3.59 0.16 12.24
CA TRP A 228 -3.27 -1.14 12.81
C TRP A 228 -1.81 -1.52 12.53
N LEU A 229 -1.13 -2.03 13.56
CA LEU A 229 0.10 -2.80 13.48
C LEU A 229 -0.28 -4.26 13.77
N SER A 230 -0.59 -5.02 12.72
CA SER A 230 -1.14 -6.38 12.81
C SER A 230 -0.99 -7.09 11.48
N LEU A 231 -0.82 -8.41 11.49
CA LEU A 231 -0.92 -9.24 10.28
C LEU A 231 -2.37 -9.50 9.84
N HIS A 232 -3.35 -9.24 10.70
CA HIS A 232 -4.76 -9.61 10.50
C HIS A 232 -5.70 -8.41 10.28
N HIS A 233 -5.22 -7.19 10.52
CA HIS A 233 -6.01 -5.96 10.37
C HIS A 233 -5.27 -4.91 9.54
N GLY A 234 -6.00 -3.92 9.04
CA GLY A 234 -5.44 -2.80 8.28
C GLY A 234 -4.69 -3.26 7.03
N ASP A 235 -3.48 -2.74 6.86
CA ASP A 235 -2.55 -3.03 5.75
C ASP A 235 -1.68 -4.28 5.99
N GLN A 236 -1.96 -5.06 7.05
CA GLN A 236 -1.26 -6.30 7.37
C GLN A 236 0.23 -6.12 7.69
N GLN A 237 0.63 -4.92 8.13
CA GLN A 237 2.01 -4.62 8.53
C GLN A 237 2.12 -4.51 10.05
N THR A 238 3.18 -5.09 10.63
CA THR A 238 3.49 -4.97 12.07
C THR A 238 4.56 -3.93 12.38
N THR A 239 5.07 -3.26 11.35
CA THR A 239 6.15 -2.25 11.44
C THR A 239 5.77 -1.03 10.63
N ARG A 240 6.06 0.17 11.16
CA ARG A 240 5.84 1.44 10.45
C ARG A 240 6.99 2.39 10.68
N GLU A 241 7.42 3.05 9.61
CA GLU A 241 8.21 4.27 9.69
C GLU A 241 7.30 5.49 9.68
N LEU A 242 7.27 6.21 10.81
CA LEU A 242 6.50 7.43 11.01
C LEU A 242 7.42 8.65 10.92
N PHE A 243 6.87 9.76 10.46
CA PHE A 243 7.58 11.03 10.33
C PHE A 243 6.95 12.03 11.31
N PRO A 244 7.73 13.01 11.81
CA PRO A 244 7.18 14.01 12.70
C PRO A 244 5.96 14.65 12.05
N ASN A 245 4.90 14.86 12.82
CA ASN A 245 3.79 15.67 12.41
C ASN A 245 4.29 17.10 12.34
N ILE A 246 4.63 17.51 11.12
CA ILE A 246 5.13 18.84 10.85
C ILE A 246 3.89 19.72 10.69
N SER A 247 3.45 20.35 11.78
CA SER A 247 2.52 21.50 11.73
C SER A 247 3.17 22.73 11.06
N SER A 248 4.35 22.59 10.45
CA SER A 248 4.99 23.68 9.74
C SER A 248 4.45 23.77 8.31
N LYS A 249 4.29 25.01 7.86
CA LYS A 249 4.12 25.29 6.45
C LYS A 249 5.44 25.03 5.73
N THR A 250 5.37 24.62 4.48
CA THR A 250 6.50 24.53 3.55
C THR A 250 6.12 25.16 2.22
N ASP A 251 7.11 25.55 1.44
CA ASP A 251 6.93 26.08 0.10
C ASP A 251 7.08 24.92 -0.89
N TYR A 252 6.01 24.62 -1.64
CA TYR A 252 6.04 23.65 -2.72
C TYR A 252 6.25 24.35 -4.04
N GLU A 253 7.17 23.83 -4.85
CA GLU A 253 7.26 24.13 -6.26
C GLU A 253 6.51 23.04 -7.04
N ILE A 254 5.45 23.43 -7.73
CA ILE A 254 4.57 22.57 -8.53
C ILE A 254 4.76 22.95 -9.98
N VAL A 255 5.26 22.02 -10.79
CA VAL A 255 5.43 22.18 -12.23
C VAL A 255 4.41 21.29 -12.94
N THR A 256 3.50 21.89 -13.71
CA THR A 256 2.58 21.15 -14.57
C THR A 256 3.12 21.14 -15.99
N VAL A 257 3.11 19.97 -16.63
CA VAL A 257 3.52 19.81 -18.04
C VAL A 257 2.27 19.46 -18.85
N THR A 258 1.85 20.38 -19.70
CA THR A 258 0.77 20.17 -20.67
C THR A 258 1.37 19.52 -21.92
N GLY A 259 0.75 18.44 -22.40
CA GLY A 259 1.29 17.71 -23.55
C GLY A 259 1.06 18.43 -24.88
N ASP A 260 1.49 17.77 -25.94
CA ASP A 260 1.56 18.29 -27.31
C ASP A 260 0.33 17.96 -28.18
N LYS A 261 -0.69 17.31 -27.62
CA LYS A 261 -1.93 16.96 -28.33
C LYS A 261 -2.65 18.21 -28.83
N ASN A 262 -3.26 18.11 -30.00
CA ASN A 262 -4.09 19.19 -30.54
C ASN A 262 -5.22 19.52 -29.54
N GLY A 263 -5.40 20.80 -29.23
CA GLY A 263 -6.38 21.23 -28.23
C GLY A 263 -5.99 20.96 -26.77
N ALA A 264 -4.73 20.59 -26.47
CA ALA A 264 -4.31 20.23 -25.12
C ALA A 264 -4.38 21.37 -24.10
N SER A 265 -4.50 22.62 -24.53
CA SER A 265 -4.55 23.78 -23.63
C SER A 265 -5.87 23.81 -22.86
N THR A 266 -5.86 24.34 -21.64
CA THR A 266 -7.10 24.57 -20.88
C THR A 266 -7.25 26.01 -20.43
N SER A 267 -8.49 26.49 -20.46
CA SER A 267 -8.90 27.77 -19.86
C SER A 267 -9.57 27.60 -18.49
N ALA A 268 -9.77 26.36 -18.03
CA ALA A 268 -10.41 26.04 -16.76
C ALA A 268 -9.51 26.39 -15.57
N ASN A 269 -10.10 26.60 -14.40
CA ASN A 269 -9.31 26.74 -13.17
C ASN A 269 -8.82 25.35 -12.74
N VAL A 270 -7.50 25.21 -12.58
CA VAL A 270 -6.84 23.95 -12.25
C VAL A 270 -6.46 23.92 -10.77
N TYR A 271 -6.71 22.78 -10.13
CA TYR A 271 -6.42 22.57 -8.72
C TYR A 271 -5.62 21.29 -8.47
N VAL A 272 -4.78 21.33 -7.44
CA VAL A 272 -4.03 20.17 -6.96
C VAL A 272 -4.22 20.01 -5.45
N THR A 273 -4.48 18.77 -5.02
CA THR A 273 -4.43 18.37 -3.61
C THR A 273 -3.28 17.38 -3.44
N ILE A 274 -2.35 17.67 -2.53
CA ILE A 274 -1.16 16.84 -2.31
C ILE A 274 -1.40 15.95 -1.09
N GLU A 275 -1.22 14.65 -1.23
CA GLU A 275 -1.30 13.68 -0.15
C GLU A 275 0.06 13.02 0.07
N GLY A 276 0.56 13.15 1.29
CA GLY A 276 1.82 12.55 1.71
C GLY A 276 1.67 11.65 2.92
N ARG A 277 2.80 11.28 3.54
CA ARG A 277 2.81 10.40 4.71
C ARG A 277 2.29 11.07 5.98
N THR A 278 2.40 12.39 6.10
CA THR A 278 2.05 13.11 7.35
C THR A 278 0.79 13.95 7.24
N GLY A 279 0.16 14.02 6.07
CA GLY A 279 -1.07 14.77 5.90
C GLY A 279 -1.49 14.97 4.45
N VAL A 280 -2.49 15.83 4.29
CA VAL A 280 -3.07 16.24 3.02
C VAL A 280 -3.14 17.77 3.01
N THR A 281 -2.83 18.40 1.88
CA THR A 281 -3.02 19.84 1.73
C THR A 281 -4.51 20.17 1.53
N PRO A 282 -4.93 21.42 1.73
CA PRO A 282 -6.15 21.93 1.11
C PRO A 282 -6.08 21.80 -0.42
N LYS A 283 -7.21 22.01 -1.09
CA LYS A 283 -7.27 22.14 -2.56
C LYS A 283 -6.54 23.41 -2.98
N LEU A 284 -5.39 23.27 -3.65
CA LEU A 284 -4.53 24.38 -4.05
C LEU A 284 -4.90 24.82 -5.47
N HIS A 285 -5.25 26.09 -5.65
CA HIS A 285 -5.49 26.66 -6.98
C HIS A 285 -4.15 26.97 -7.66
N LEU A 286 -3.94 26.41 -8.85
CA LEU A 286 -2.77 26.67 -9.67
C LEU A 286 -3.05 27.83 -10.61
N LYS A 287 -2.59 29.02 -10.25
CA LYS A 287 -2.76 30.22 -11.06
C LYS A 287 -1.56 31.13 -10.93
N ASP A 288 -1.07 31.60 -12.06
CA ASP A 288 -0.13 32.71 -12.12
C ASP A 288 -0.79 33.85 -12.91
N PHE A 289 -1.11 34.93 -12.21
CA PHE A 289 -1.81 36.08 -12.78
C PHE A 289 -0.98 36.86 -13.82
N THR A 290 0.32 36.58 -13.93
CA THR A 290 1.22 37.28 -14.85
C THR A 290 1.31 36.65 -16.24
N ARG A 291 0.79 35.42 -16.41
CA ARG A 291 0.92 34.67 -17.67
C ARG A 291 -0.33 33.85 -17.96
N THR A 292 -0.56 33.53 -19.23
CA THR A 292 -1.52 32.50 -19.62
C THR A 292 -0.95 31.14 -19.25
N ASN A 293 -1.61 30.43 -18.34
CA ASN A 293 -1.19 29.10 -17.89
C ASN A 293 -1.70 27.99 -18.80
N PHE A 294 -1.09 26.80 -18.68
CA PHE A 294 -1.54 25.53 -19.23
C PHE A 294 -1.69 25.50 -20.75
N ARG A 295 -0.79 26.16 -21.48
CA ARG A 295 -0.78 26.10 -22.94
C ARG A 295 -0.27 24.75 -23.45
N GLN A 296 -0.71 24.35 -24.63
CA GLN A 296 -0.23 23.14 -25.31
C GLN A 296 1.29 23.18 -25.42
N ASN A 297 1.92 22.03 -25.14
CA ASN A 297 3.37 21.86 -25.19
C ASN A 297 4.14 22.88 -24.33
N SER A 298 3.57 23.25 -23.17
CA SER A 298 4.22 24.16 -22.22
C SER A 298 4.33 23.56 -20.82
N SER A 299 5.21 24.16 -20.03
CA SER A 299 5.33 23.88 -18.60
C SER A 299 5.09 25.16 -17.79
N ASP A 300 4.29 25.04 -16.73
CA ASP A 300 3.97 26.14 -15.83
C ASP A 300 4.45 25.79 -14.41
N THR A 301 5.05 26.77 -13.73
CA THR A 301 5.60 26.60 -12.39
C THR A 301 4.86 27.48 -11.39
N PHE A 302 4.38 26.87 -10.31
CA PHE A 302 3.68 27.52 -9.22
C PHE A 302 4.44 27.31 -7.91
N LYS A 303 4.59 28.37 -7.12
CA LYS A 303 5.18 28.29 -5.77
C LYS A 303 4.09 28.56 -4.75
N ILE A 304 3.74 27.54 -3.96
CA ILE A 304 2.61 27.60 -3.03
C ILE A 304 3.06 27.21 -1.63
N ARG A 305 2.82 28.10 -0.67
CA ARG A 305 3.05 27.86 0.75
C ARG A 305 1.83 27.18 1.38
N THR A 306 1.99 25.96 1.87
CA THR A 306 0.91 25.22 2.56
C THR A 306 1.47 24.21 3.58
N ASN A 307 0.60 23.43 4.23
CA ASN A 307 1.01 22.45 5.23
C ASN A 307 1.97 21.41 4.64
N CYS A 308 3.06 21.12 5.34
CA CYS A 308 3.98 20.07 4.91
C CYS A 308 3.33 18.68 5.05
N VAL A 309 3.21 17.95 3.94
CA VAL A 309 2.63 16.60 3.91
C VAL A 309 3.68 15.49 4.07
N GLY A 310 4.94 15.84 4.30
CA GLY A 310 6.04 14.89 4.39
C GLY A 310 6.36 14.27 3.02
N PRO A 311 6.96 13.07 2.99
CA PRO A 311 7.14 12.31 1.75
C PRO A 311 5.80 12.11 1.02
N MET A 312 5.69 12.66 -0.19
CA MET A 312 4.47 12.61 -1.00
C MET A 312 4.20 11.18 -1.49
N LYS A 313 2.91 10.81 -1.58
CA LYS A 313 2.45 9.51 -2.08
C LYS A 313 1.66 9.66 -3.37
N LYS A 314 0.68 10.56 -3.37
CA LYS A 314 -0.22 10.79 -4.50
C LYS A 314 -0.70 12.23 -4.50
N ILE A 315 -1.21 12.66 -5.65
CA ILE A 315 -1.93 13.92 -5.77
C ILE A 315 -3.31 13.67 -6.37
N LYS A 316 -4.26 14.53 -6.07
CA LYS A 316 -5.48 14.68 -6.87
C LYS A 316 -5.31 15.93 -7.72
N VAL A 317 -5.40 15.77 -9.04
CA VAL A 317 -5.46 16.89 -9.99
C VAL A 317 -6.87 16.99 -10.52
N GLU A 318 -7.40 18.21 -10.60
CA GLU A 318 -8.77 18.46 -11.03
C GLU A 318 -8.90 19.86 -11.65
N HIS A 319 -9.88 20.04 -12.54
CA HIS A 319 -10.29 21.35 -13.03
C HIS A 319 -11.80 21.52 -12.88
N ASP A 320 -12.27 22.77 -12.92
CA ASP A 320 -13.69 23.11 -12.74
C ASP A 320 -14.54 23.03 -14.01
N ASN A 321 -13.94 22.61 -15.13
CA ASN A 321 -14.57 22.50 -16.44
C ASN A 321 -15.17 23.84 -16.95
N THR A 322 -14.66 24.98 -16.49
CA THR A 322 -15.09 26.30 -16.96
C THR A 322 -14.31 26.74 -18.20
N GLY A 323 -14.86 27.72 -18.92
CA GLY A 323 -14.22 28.31 -20.11
C GLY A 323 -14.44 27.54 -21.40
N LEU A 324 -14.04 28.16 -22.52
CA LEU A 324 -14.03 27.52 -23.84
C LEU A 324 -12.76 26.66 -23.95
N GLY A 325 -12.90 25.39 -24.36
CA GLY A 325 -11.78 24.45 -24.35
C GLY A 325 -11.34 24.12 -22.92
N ALA A 326 -12.27 23.67 -22.09
CA ALA A 326 -11.99 23.31 -20.70
C ALA A 326 -11.18 22.01 -20.56
N GLY A 327 -11.20 21.16 -21.60
CA GLY A 327 -10.42 19.93 -21.66
C GLY A 327 -8.92 20.21 -21.56
N TRP A 328 -8.19 19.37 -20.82
CA TRP A 328 -6.77 19.54 -20.59
C TRP A 328 -6.02 18.23 -20.81
N TYR A 329 -5.08 18.20 -21.75
CA TYR A 329 -4.18 17.06 -21.86
C TYR A 329 -2.97 17.27 -20.96
N LEU A 330 -3.05 16.70 -19.76
CA LEU A 330 -1.97 16.75 -18.77
C LEU A 330 -1.00 15.59 -19.02
N GLU A 331 0.27 15.92 -19.28
CA GLU A 331 1.32 14.91 -19.41
C GLU A 331 1.79 14.44 -18.04
N ARG A 332 2.19 15.36 -17.16
CA ARG A 332 2.62 15.05 -15.79
C ARG A 332 2.63 16.29 -14.89
N VAL A 333 2.67 16.04 -13.59
CA VAL A 333 2.99 17.05 -12.57
C VAL A 333 4.30 16.68 -11.88
N VAL A 334 5.16 17.65 -11.60
CA VAL A 334 6.37 17.49 -10.80
C VAL A 334 6.23 18.37 -9.56
N ILE A 335 6.42 17.79 -8.37
CA ILE A 335 6.34 18.56 -7.13
C ILE A 335 7.62 18.39 -6.34
N THR A 336 8.17 19.51 -5.88
CA THR A 336 9.33 19.56 -4.99
C THR A 336 8.96 20.32 -3.72
N ASP A 337 9.23 19.73 -2.56
CA ASP A 337 9.25 20.47 -1.30
C ASP A 337 10.55 21.28 -1.22
N LEU A 338 10.46 22.62 -1.22
CA LEU A 338 11.64 23.49 -1.27
C LEU A 338 12.46 23.45 0.02
N ASN A 339 11.84 23.14 1.17
CA ASN A 339 12.55 22.95 2.43
C ASN A 339 13.17 21.54 2.54
N HIS A 340 12.69 20.60 1.73
CA HIS A 340 13.19 19.25 1.64
C HIS A 340 13.44 18.83 0.19
N PRO A 341 14.48 19.33 -0.50
CA PRO A 341 14.66 19.13 -1.95
C PRO A 341 14.74 17.65 -2.40
N LYS A 342 15.08 16.73 -1.49
CA LYS A 342 15.05 15.28 -1.75
C LYS A 342 13.62 14.74 -1.93
N TRP A 343 12.61 15.47 -1.49
CA TRP A 343 11.19 15.22 -1.70
C TRP A 343 10.72 15.86 -3.01
N LYS A 344 11.39 15.48 -4.10
CA LYS A 344 10.93 15.68 -5.47
C LYS A 344 10.23 14.42 -5.97
N TYR A 345 9.07 14.57 -6.59
CA TYR A 345 8.25 13.47 -7.11
C TYR A 345 7.65 13.81 -8.46
N TYR A 346 7.50 12.79 -9.30
CA TYR A 346 6.94 12.86 -10.64
C TYR A 346 5.60 12.10 -10.64
N PHE A 347 4.55 12.76 -11.12
CA PHE A 347 3.18 12.25 -11.14
C PHE A 347 2.73 12.16 -12.60
N PRO A 348 2.98 11.03 -13.29
CA PRO A 348 2.62 10.88 -14.69
C PRO A 348 1.10 10.77 -14.85
N CYS A 349 0.57 11.52 -15.81
CA CYS A 349 -0.86 11.52 -16.16
C CYS A 349 -1.07 10.97 -17.58
N GLY A 350 -0.49 11.62 -18.60
CA GLY A 350 -0.55 11.20 -20.00
C GLY A 350 -1.98 10.97 -20.52
N MET A 351 -2.95 11.75 -20.05
CA MET A 351 -4.37 11.56 -20.31
C MET A 351 -5.11 12.89 -20.33
N TRP A 352 -6.23 12.92 -21.06
CA TRP A 352 -7.19 14.01 -21.03
C TRP A 352 -7.91 14.11 -19.68
N LEU A 353 -8.03 15.33 -19.19
CA LEU A 353 -8.98 15.75 -18.18
C LEU A 353 -10.05 16.56 -18.88
N ALA A 354 -11.10 15.90 -19.33
CA ALA A 354 -12.14 16.47 -20.18
C ALA A 354 -13.39 15.60 -20.10
N ARG A 355 -14.58 16.17 -20.27
CA ARG A 355 -15.84 15.39 -20.27
C ARG A 355 -16.10 14.69 -21.61
N ASP A 356 -15.58 15.28 -22.68
CA ASP A 356 -15.78 14.92 -24.08
C ASP A 356 -14.57 14.21 -24.70
N GLU A 357 -13.44 14.12 -23.98
CA GLU A 357 -12.24 13.41 -24.44
C GLU A 357 -11.72 12.39 -23.41
N GLY A 358 -10.92 11.44 -23.90
CA GLY A 358 -10.28 10.43 -23.06
C GLY A 358 -11.28 9.52 -22.34
N ASP A 359 -11.25 9.53 -21.01
CA ASP A 359 -12.12 8.74 -20.14
C ASP A 359 -13.26 9.57 -19.52
N GLY A 360 -13.48 10.81 -19.99
CA GLY A 360 -14.56 11.68 -19.51
C GLY A 360 -14.31 12.31 -18.13
N ALA A 361 -13.16 12.04 -17.49
CA ALA A 361 -12.90 12.47 -16.13
C ALA A 361 -12.16 13.81 -16.06
N ILE A 362 -12.77 14.81 -15.41
CA ILE A 362 -12.17 16.14 -15.14
C ILE A 362 -11.28 16.18 -13.88
N SER A 363 -11.16 15.05 -13.19
CA SER A 363 -10.30 14.91 -12.01
C SER A 363 -9.76 13.49 -11.88
N ARG A 364 -8.56 13.33 -11.34
CA ARG A 364 -8.00 12.00 -11.04
C ARG A 364 -6.90 12.03 -9.98
N TYR A 365 -6.69 10.87 -9.36
CA TYR A 365 -5.52 10.61 -8.52
C TYR A 365 -4.32 10.14 -9.35
N LEU A 366 -3.13 10.69 -9.05
CA LEU A 366 -1.86 10.32 -9.67
C LEU A 366 -0.87 9.86 -8.59
N ILE A 367 -0.19 8.74 -8.82
CA ILE A 367 0.78 8.19 -7.86
C ILE A 367 2.16 8.77 -8.12
N GLY A 368 2.85 9.14 -7.04
CA GLY A 368 4.16 9.74 -7.09
C GLY A 368 5.26 8.70 -7.34
N SER A 369 6.15 9.02 -8.27
CA SER A 369 7.38 8.27 -8.55
C SER A 369 8.61 9.11 -8.23
N LYS A 370 9.72 8.44 -7.92
CA LYS A 370 11.06 9.06 -7.86
C LYS A 370 11.77 9.07 -9.21
N ASP A 371 11.30 8.27 -10.15
CA ASP A 371 11.86 8.18 -11.49
C ASP A 371 11.31 9.33 -12.37
N PRO A 372 12.17 10.21 -12.91
CA PRO A 372 11.78 11.29 -13.82
C PRO A 372 11.16 10.80 -15.14
N PHE A 373 11.44 9.55 -15.53
CA PHE A 373 10.93 8.93 -16.75
C PHE A 373 9.73 8.02 -16.49
N ALA A 374 9.17 8.06 -15.28
CA ALA A 374 7.99 7.29 -14.94
C ALA A 374 6.83 7.67 -15.87
N ILE A 375 6.28 6.67 -16.53
CA ILE A 375 5.05 6.77 -17.31
C ILE A 375 3.87 6.25 -16.51
N ARG A 376 2.66 6.70 -16.87
CA ARG A 376 1.44 6.16 -16.27
C ARG A 376 1.32 4.69 -16.64
N LYS A 377 1.00 3.86 -15.64
CA LYS A 377 0.77 2.43 -15.85
C LYS A 377 -0.65 2.07 -15.45
N ASP A 378 -1.49 1.79 -16.45
CA ASP A 378 -2.84 1.33 -16.19
C ASP A 378 -2.83 -0.15 -15.78
N SER A 379 -3.70 -0.46 -14.84
CA SER A 379 -4.03 -1.81 -14.40
C SER A 379 -5.38 -2.22 -14.98
N LYS A 380 -5.59 -3.52 -15.09
CA LYS A 380 -6.85 -4.09 -15.59
C LYS A 380 -7.57 -4.77 -14.45
N TYR A 381 -8.81 -4.36 -14.21
CA TYR A 381 -9.71 -4.93 -13.21
C TYR A 381 -10.83 -5.68 -13.94
N LYS A 382 -10.99 -6.97 -13.64
CA LYS A 382 -12.16 -7.72 -14.08
C LYS A 382 -13.27 -7.50 -13.07
N VAL A 383 -14.38 -6.95 -13.53
CA VAL A 383 -15.60 -6.73 -12.77
C VAL A 383 -16.62 -7.74 -13.26
N THR A 384 -17.12 -8.58 -12.37
CA THR A 384 -18.21 -9.50 -12.67
C THR A 384 -19.44 -9.03 -11.90
N VAL A 385 -20.52 -8.77 -12.63
CA VAL A 385 -21.82 -8.35 -12.11
C VAL A 385 -22.77 -9.53 -12.22
N TYR A 386 -23.53 -9.79 -11.16
CA TYR A 386 -24.52 -10.87 -11.09
C TYR A 386 -25.90 -10.24 -10.91
N THR A 387 -26.77 -10.41 -11.90
CA THR A 387 -28.19 -10.05 -11.78
C THR A 387 -28.94 -11.24 -11.20
N GLY A 388 -29.74 -11.01 -10.16
CA GLY A 388 -30.40 -12.10 -9.46
C GLY A 388 -31.56 -12.73 -10.23
N ASP A 389 -32.03 -13.86 -9.72
CA ASP A 389 -33.09 -14.66 -10.35
C ASP A 389 -34.47 -14.32 -9.77
N LYS A 390 -34.94 -13.08 -9.99
CA LYS A 390 -36.30 -12.63 -9.64
C LYS A 390 -37.05 -12.16 -10.87
N LYS A 391 -38.39 -12.26 -10.85
CA LYS A 391 -39.22 -11.71 -11.92
C LYS A 391 -38.97 -10.19 -12.04
N GLY A 392 -38.60 -9.72 -13.23
CA GLY A 392 -38.23 -8.31 -13.46
C GLY A 392 -36.88 -7.90 -12.86
N ALA A 393 -35.97 -8.85 -12.64
CA ALA A 393 -34.65 -8.55 -12.07
C ALA A 393 -33.69 -7.89 -13.06
N GLY A 394 -33.85 -8.11 -14.37
CA GLY A 394 -33.01 -7.52 -15.41
C GLY A 394 -33.29 -6.04 -15.62
N THR A 395 -32.32 -5.31 -16.16
CA THR A 395 -32.43 -3.86 -16.39
C THR A 395 -32.00 -3.46 -17.79
N ASP A 396 -32.73 -2.51 -18.37
CA ASP A 396 -32.38 -1.85 -19.64
C ASP A 396 -31.62 -0.53 -19.40
N ALA A 397 -31.43 -0.13 -18.15
CA ALA A 397 -30.80 1.13 -17.80
C ALA A 397 -29.27 1.09 -18.01
N ASN A 398 -28.64 2.25 -18.23
CA ASN A 398 -27.20 2.31 -18.35
C ASN A 398 -26.56 2.14 -16.96
N VAL A 399 -25.86 1.03 -16.75
CA VAL A 399 -25.16 0.74 -15.49
C VAL A 399 -23.79 1.41 -15.48
N ILE A 400 -23.47 2.07 -14.38
CA ILE A 400 -22.19 2.75 -14.13
C ILE A 400 -21.51 2.19 -12.86
N LEU A 401 -20.18 2.15 -12.87
CA LEU A 401 -19.36 1.60 -11.79
C LEU A 401 -18.17 2.51 -11.46
N SER A 402 -17.87 2.65 -10.16
CA SER A 402 -16.60 3.17 -9.66
C SER A 402 -15.99 2.24 -8.61
N ILE A 403 -14.71 1.94 -8.77
CA ILE A 403 -13.92 1.14 -7.85
C ILE A 403 -13.05 2.09 -7.03
N PHE A 404 -13.03 1.92 -5.70
CA PHE A 404 -12.21 2.70 -4.77
C PHE A 404 -11.17 1.80 -4.11
N GLY A 405 -9.94 2.29 -4.01
CA GLY A 405 -8.85 1.62 -3.32
C GLY A 405 -7.91 2.60 -2.62
N GLU A 406 -6.86 2.07 -2.01
CA GLU A 406 -5.85 2.85 -1.27
C GLU A 406 -5.20 3.95 -2.11
N ASN A 407 -4.96 3.68 -3.39
CA ASN A 407 -4.24 4.58 -4.29
C ASN A 407 -5.16 5.58 -5.01
N GLY A 408 -6.48 5.44 -4.89
CA GLY A 408 -7.43 6.33 -5.56
C GLY A 408 -8.67 5.58 -6.03
N GLU A 409 -9.27 6.06 -7.12
CA GLU A 409 -10.50 5.51 -7.69
C GLU A 409 -10.38 5.33 -9.20
N SER A 410 -11.22 4.47 -9.77
CA SER A 410 -11.25 4.20 -11.22
C SER A 410 -11.88 5.32 -12.06
N GLY A 411 -12.58 6.26 -11.41
CA GLY A 411 -13.60 7.08 -12.07
C GLY A 411 -14.90 6.31 -12.31
N GLU A 412 -15.92 7.01 -12.81
CA GLU A 412 -17.16 6.40 -13.28
C GLU A 412 -16.94 5.77 -14.66
N GLN A 413 -17.28 4.49 -14.80
CA GLN A 413 -17.22 3.78 -16.08
C GLN A 413 -18.56 3.14 -16.37
N LYS A 414 -19.09 3.41 -17.56
CA LYS A 414 -20.26 2.70 -18.09
C LYS A 414 -19.88 1.23 -18.33
N LEU A 415 -20.70 0.33 -17.84
CA LEU A 415 -20.54 -1.12 -18.03
C LEU A 415 -21.43 -1.55 -19.20
N ASP A 416 -20.84 -1.69 -20.38
CA ASP A 416 -21.55 -2.02 -21.61
C ASP A 416 -20.57 -2.71 -22.57
N ASN A 417 -20.84 -3.97 -22.91
CA ASN A 417 -20.00 -4.74 -23.84
C ASN A 417 -20.79 -5.76 -24.68
N SER A 418 -22.10 -5.82 -24.49
CA SER A 418 -23.01 -6.72 -25.17
C SER A 418 -24.32 -5.98 -25.43
N LYS A 419 -25.10 -6.46 -26.40
CA LYS A 419 -26.41 -5.88 -26.69
C LYS A 419 -27.41 -6.09 -25.54
N ASN A 420 -27.17 -7.08 -24.68
CA ASN A 420 -28.12 -7.49 -23.64
C ASN A 420 -27.39 -7.87 -22.34
N ASN A 421 -26.75 -6.87 -21.72
CA ASN A 421 -26.14 -7.02 -20.41
C ASN A 421 -27.20 -6.96 -19.29
N PHE A 422 -26.86 -7.50 -18.12
CA PHE A 422 -27.65 -7.38 -16.88
C PHE A 422 -29.00 -8.09 -16.88
N GLU A 423 -29.16 -9.11 -17.69
CA GLU A 423 -30.37 -9.93 -17.74
C GLU A 423 -30.60 -10.77 -16.49
N ARG A 424 -31.87 -11.11 -16.22
CA ARG A 424 -32.24 -11.97 -15.08
C ARG A 424 -31.40 -13.26 -15.08
N ASN A 425 -30.83 -13.61 -13.92
CA ASN A 425 -30.02 -14.82 -13.72
C ASN A 425 -28.77 -14.89 -14.62
N CYS A 426 -28.30 -13.76 -15.13
CA CYS A 426 -27.07 -13.66 -15.91
C CYS A 426 -25.91 -13.12 -15.08
N LYS A 427 -24.71 -13.45 -15.55
CA LYS A 427 -23.46 -12.84 -15.10
C LYS A 427 -22.82 -12.11 -16.27
N ASP A 428 -22.35 -10.90 -16.01
CA ASP A 428 -21.70 -10.06 -17.00
C ASP A 428 -20.29 -9.72 -16.53
N GLU A 429 -19.29 -9.90 -17.40
CA GLU A 429 -17.89 -9.60 -17.10
C GLU A 429 -17.39 -8.40 -17.90
N PHE A 430 -16.81 -7.42 -17.20
CA PHE A 430 -16.26 -6.20 -17.78
C PHE A 430 -14.79 -6.05 -17.43
N LEU A 431 -14.02 -5.45 -18.34
CA LEU A 431 -12.61 -5.15 -18.13
C LEU A 431 -12.43 -3.63 -17.94
N VAL A 432 -12.35 -3.22 -16.68
CA VAL A 432 -12.12 -1.82 -16.30
C VAL A 432 -10.62 -1.52 -16.36
N LYS A 433 -10.25 -0.55 -17.19
CA LYS A 433 -8.88 -0.03 -17.28
C LYS A 433 -8.80 1.24 -16.44
N CYS A 434 -7.93 1.24 -15.42
CA CYS A 434 -7.69 2.40 -14.57
C CYS A 434 -6.32 2.27 -13.90
N PRO A 435 -5.81 3.29 -13.18
CA PRO A 435 -4.57 3.17 -12.40
C PRO A 435 -4.63 2.00 -11.42
N CYS A 436 -3.47 1.55 -10.97
CA CYS A 436 -3.39 0.60 -9.85
C CYS A 436 -3.99 1.24 -8.58
N LEU A 437 -5.20 0.82 -8.23
CA LEU A 437 -5.96 1.30 -7.06
C LEU A 437 -5.43 0.75 -5.73
N GLY A 438 -4.45 -0.16 -5.75
CA GLY A 438 -3.98 -0.86 -4.56
C GLY A 438 -5.04 -1.82 -4.03
N ARG A 439 -5.12 -1.98 -2.70
CA ARG A 439 -6.20 -2.77 -2.08
C ARG A 439 -7.54 -2.08 -2.28
N ILE A 440 -8.49 -2.79 -2.90
CA ILE A 440 -9.86 -2.32 -3.09
C ILE A 440 -10.57 -2.27 -1.73
N ASN A 441 -11.27 -1.17 -1.45
CA ASN A 441 -11.99 -0.98 -0.20
C ASN A 441 -13.50 -0.83 -0.39
N ARG A 442 -13.96 -0.34 -1.55
CA ARG A 442 -15.38 -0.06 -1.83
C ARG A 442 -15.62 -0.07 -3.34
N ILE A 443 -16.85 -0.42 -3.71
CA ILE A 443 -17.38 -0.27 -5.06
C ILE A 443 -18.65 0.59 -4.95
N ARG A 444 -18.84 1.50 -5.90
CA ARG A 444 -20.12 2.17 -6.15
C ARG A 444 -20.62 1.66 -7.49
N ILE A 445 -21.88 1.27 -7.53
CA ILE A 445 -22.57 0.86 -8.75
C ILE A 445 -23.95 1.47 -8.74
N GLY A 446 -24.42 1.91 -9.90
CA GLY A 446 -25.72 2.55 -10.06
C GLY A 446 -26.18 2.45 -11.51
N HIS A 447 -27.38 2.95 -11.77
CA HIS A 447 -27.93 3.06 -13.11
C HIS A 447 -28.64 4.40 -13.27
N ASP A 448 -28.88 4.83 -14.51
CA ASP A 448 -29.51 6.11 -14.84
C ASP A 448 -31.04 6.06 -14.93
N ASN A 449 -31.64 4.93 -14.58
CA ASN A 449 -33.08 4.68 -14.60
C ASN A 449 -33.74 4.89 -15.98
N THR A 450 -32.97 4.76 -17.06
CA THR A 450 -33.48 4.81 -18.45
C THR A 450 -33.98 3.44 -18.92
N GLY A 451 -34.66 3.39 -20.07
CA GLY A 451 -35.16 2.13 -20.66
C GLY A 451 -36.57 1.72 -20.22
N PHE A 452 -37.06 0.60 -20.76
CA PHE A 452 -38.43 0.13 -20.55
C PHE A 452 -38.60 -0.57 -19.20
N GLY A 453 -37.59 -1.35 -18.79
CA GLY A 453 -37.48 -1.92 -17.45
C GLY A 453 -36.24 -1.41 -16.71
N PRO A 454 -36.28 -0.21 -16.11
CA PRO A 454 -35.10 0.34 -15.43
C PRO A 454 -34.83 -0.29 -14.05
N GLY A 455 -35.84 -0.95 -13.46
CA GLY A 455 -35.70 -1.64 -12.19
C GLY A 455 -34.65 -2.74 -12.28
N TRP A 456 -33.82 -2.90 -11.24
CA TRP A 456 -32.73 -3.85 -11.25
C TRP A 456 -32.59 -4.57 -9.92
N TYR A 457 -32.55 -5.90 -9.95
CA TYR A 457 -32.17 -6.70 -8.79
C TYR A 457 -30.72 -7.16 -8.95
N LEU A 458 -29.80 -6.30 -8.54
CA LEU A 458 -28.38 -6.62 -8.44
C LEU A 458 -28.14 -7.58 -7.27
N ASP A 459 -27.67 -8.79 -7.56
CA ASP A 459 -27.36 -9.80 -6.54
C ASP A 459 -25.96 -9.59 -5.96
N LYS A 460 -24.94 -9.48 -6.82
CA LYS A 460 -23.55 -9.36 -6.40
C LYS A 460 -22.68 -8.65 -7.42
N VAL A 461 -21.64 -7.98 -6.94
CA VAL A 461 -20.50 -7.54 -7.76
C VAL A 461 -19.21 -8.13 -7.18
N SER A 462 -18.36 -8.67 -8.03
CA SER A 462 -17.02 -9.13 -7.64
C SER A 462 -15.97 -8.51 -8.54
N THR A 463 -14.87 -8.05 -7.95
CA THR A 463 -13.76 -7.44 -8.68
C THR A 463 -12.45 -8.15 -8.39
N SER A 464 -11.69 -8.48 -9.44
CA SER A 464 -10.36 -9.07 -9.33
C SER A 464 -9.37 -8.33 -10.21
N VAL A 465 -8.12 -8.21 -9.76
CA VAL A 465 -7.05 -7.63 -10.58
C VAL A 465 -6.57 -8.66 -11.59
N VAL A 466 -6.61 -8.32 -12.88
CA VAL A 466 -6.18 -9.21 -13.98
C VAL A 466 -4.71 -8.97 -14.32
N CYS A 467 -4.28 -7.71 -14.32
CA CYS A 467 -2.91 -7.34 -14.60
C CYS A 467 -2.54 -6.10 -13.79
N VAL A 468 -1.52 -6.23 -12.96
CA VAL A 468 -0.77 -5.09 -12.44
C VAL A 468 0.50 -4.94 -13.28
N PRO A 469 0.83 -3.73 -13.74
CA PRO A 469 2.15 -3.45 -14.28
C PRO A 469 3.19 -3.86 -13.24
N SER A 470 4.08 -4.79 -13.60
CA SER A 470 5.04 -5.44 -12.71
C SER A 470 6.06 -4.47 -12.10
N ILE A 471 5.66 -3.68 -11.09
CA ILE A 471 6.58 -2.94 -10.19
C ILE A 471 6.06 -2.87 -8.73
N MET A 472 4.76 -3.06 -8.44
CA MET A 472 4.24 -2.99 -7.05
C MET A 472 4.44 -4.25 -6.20
N CYS A 473 5.54 -4.98 -6.39
CA CYS A 473 5.90 -6.10 -5.51
C CYS A 473 7.36 -6.00 -5.03
N MET A 474 7.82 -4.79 -4.67
CA MET A 474 8.96 -4.61 -3.77
C MET A 474 8.81 -3.29 -3.03
N GLN A 475 8.32 -3.35 -1.79
CA GLN A 475 8.79 -2.50 -0.69
C GLN A 475 8.31 -3.03 0.65
#